data_AF-A0A210VRR8-F1
#
_entry.id   AF-A0A210VRR8-F1
#
_cell.length_a   1.000
_cell.length_b   1.000
_cell.length_c   1.000
_cell.angle_alpha   90.00
_cell.angle_beta   90.00
_cell.angle_gamma   90.00
#
_symmetry.space_group_name_H-M   'P 1'
#
loop_
_entity.id
_entity.type
_entity.pdbx_description
1 polymer ?
#
loop_
_entity_poly.entity_id
_entity_poly.type
_entity_poly.pdbx_seq_one_letter_code
_entity_poly.pdbx_strand_id
1 'polypeptide(L)'
;MSTQTVFLKMKINKADGLFCNEASMLEWVKACLNCNTNYASVDFEVAGAERFEALSAIDNAFDRMHSLLAGAGALNTACLAQAIYGLKLEIAIAQRDADLVAAAESSLQELKPALQGLDLRTYSGWCAAAAALLVDKPTGTALIDAPFHGYLILVDGVLHGLAMREDGDVRFPSAKHCPLDANEVDRSIWDDALQCWEAHDPLLCRKALLLPAFTSLTFEEIAGD
;
A
#
# COMPACT_ATOMS: atom_id res chain seq x y z
N MET A 1 23.60 -2.72 1.97
CA MET A 1 23.84 -1.45 1.22
C MET A 1 22.58 -1.18 0.43
N SER A 2 21.91 -0.05 0.68
CA SER A 2 20.72 0.34 -0.07
C SER A 2 21.17 0.98 -1.39
N THR A 3 20.64 0.48 -2.49
CA THR A 3 20.88 1.03 -3.83
C THR A 3 19.79 2.06 -4.10
N GLN A 4 20.15 3.35 -4.15
CA GLN A 4 19.22 4.39 -4.58
C GLN A 4 19.23 4.49 -6.11
N THR A 5 18.07 4.32 -6.73
CA THR A 5 17.87 4.59 -8.16
C THR A 5 17.49 6.06 -8.34
N VAL A 6 18.40 6.86 -8.91
CA VAL A 6 18.15 8.27 -9.24
C VAL A 6 17.76 8.36 -10.72
N PHE A 7 16.60 8.94 -11.00
CA PHE A 7 16.18 9.26 -12.36
C PHE A 7 16.67 10.68 -12.70
N LEU A 8 17.63 10.77 -13.60
CA LEU A 8 18.19 12.05 -14.04
C LEU A 8 17.52 12.48 -15.34
N LYS A 9 17.01 13.70 -15.39
CA LYS A 9 16.78 14.40 -16.66
C LYS A 9 18.12 14.96 -17.10
N MET A 10 18.60 14.48 -18.23
CA MET A 10 19.85 14.95 -18.82
C MET A 10 19.52 15.91 -19.96
N LYS A 11 19.94 17.17 -19.83
CA LYS A 11 19.89 18.13 -20.92
C LYS A 11 21.27 18.25 -21.52
N ILE A 12 21.41 17.81 -22.78
CA ILE A 12 22.68 17.92 -23.52
C ILE A 12 22.58 19.10 -24.48
N ASN A 13 23.41 20.12 -24.29
CA ASN A 13 23.49 21.26 -25.19
C ASN A 13 24.69 21.08 -26.13
N LYS A 14 24.45 21.18 -27.45
CA LYS A 14 25.49 21.18 -28.47
C LYS A 14 25.91 22.63 -28.76
N ALA A 15 27.21 22.92 -28.72
CA ALA A 15 27.72 24.28 -28.93
C ALA A 15 27.43 24.81 -30.36
N ASP A 16 27.49 23.94 -31.38
CA ASP A 16 27.40 24.35 -32.79
C ASP A 16 26.34 23.58 -33.58
N GLY A 17 25.37 24.32 -34.13
CA GLY A 17 24.37 23.84 -35.10
C GLY A 17 23.26 22.94 -34.53
N LEU A 18 22.11 22.91 -35.22
CA LEU A 18 20.96 22.08 -34.86
C LEU A 18 21.16 20.60 -35.26
N PHE A 19 20.44 19.70 -34.60
CA PHE A 19 20.29 18.32 -35.09
C PHE A 19 19.35 18.32 -36.29
N CYS A 20 19.75 17.62 -37.35
CA CYS A 20 18.93 17.53 -38.56
C CYS A 20 17.75 16.56 -38.37
N ASN A 21 17.92 15.55 -37.51
CA ASN A 21 16.90 14.56 -37.14
C ASN A 21 17.30 13.79 -35.86
N GLU A 22 16.39 12.96 -35.36
CA GLU A 22 16.59 12.14 -34.16
C GLU A 22 17.76 11.15 -34.27
N ALA A 23 17.97 10.53 -35.43
CA ALA A 23 19.08 9.60 -35.65
C ALA A 23 20.45 10.30 -35.51
N SER A 24 20.59 11.50 -36.09
CA SER A 24 21.80 12.31 -35.99
C SER A 24 22.08 12.78 -34.56
N MET A 25 21.03 13.02 -33.77
CA MET A 25 21.15 13.33 -32.35
C MET A 25 21.63 12.11 -31.56
N LEU A 26 21.04 10.94 -31.78
CA LEU A 26 21.41 9.70 -31.07
C LEU A 26 22.84 9.25 -31.38
N GLU A 27 23.27 9.34 -32.64
CA GLU A 27 24.66 9.06 -33.03
C GLU A 27 25.64 10.02 -32.36
N TRP A 28 25.31 11.32 -32.33
CA TRP A 28 26.13 12.32 -31.68
C TRP A 28 26.20 12.13 -30.16
N VAL A 29 25.08 11.85 -29.48
CA VAL A 29 25.06 11.55 -28.03
C VAL A 29 25.90 10.32 -27.72
N LYS A 30 25.80 9.25 -28.53
CA LYS A 30 26.65 8.06 -28.39
C LYS A 30 28.13 8.38 -28.57
N ALA A 31 28.48 9.24 -29.53
CA ALA A 31 29.85 9.68 -29.73
C ALA A 31 30.36 10.53 -28.56
N CYS A 32 29.57 11.49 -28.06
CA CYS A 32 29.94 12.36 -26.95
C CYS A 32 30.15 11.59 -25.63
N LEU A 33 29.25 10.65 -25.30
CA LEU A 33 29.36 9.84 -24.08
C LEU A 33 30.56 8.88 -24.10
N ASN A 34 31.05 8.51 -25.30
CA ASN A 34 32.16 7.56 -25.46
C ASN A 34 33.54 8.22 -25.65
N CYS A 35 33.62 9.49 -26.08
CA CYS A 35 34.87 10.06 -26.57
C CYS A 35 35.54 11.12 -25.67
N ASN A 36 34.91 11.56 -24.57
CA ASN A 36 35.46 12.58 -23.64
C ASN A 36 35.96 13.87 -24.34
N THR A 37 35.49 14.14 -25.57
CA THR A 37 35.88 15.28 -26.39
C THR A 37 34.88 16.42 -26.21
N ASN A 38 35.31 17.37 -25.40
CA ASN A 38 34.71 18.66 -25.05
C ASN A 38 34.08 19.39 -26.25
N TYR A 39 32.74 19.46 -26.34
CA TYR A 39 31.94 20.57 -26.94
C TYR A 39 30.44 20.46 -26.59
N ALA A 40 30.13 19.72 -25.53
CA ALA A 40 28.78 19.59 -24.99
C ALA A 40 28.80 20.03 -23.53
N SER A 41 27.80 20.82 -23.12
CA SER A 41 27.49 20.92 -21.69
C SER A 41 26.37 19.95 -21.38
N VAL A 42 26.54 19.20 -20.30
CA VAL A 42 25.52 18.30 -19.77
C VAL A 42 25.02 18.91 -18.47
N ASP A 43 23.80 19.40 -18.49
CA ASP A 43 23.11 19.83 -17.28
C ASP A 43 22.30 18.64 -16.77
N PHE A 44 22.48 18.32 -15.49
CA PHE A 44 21.70 17.31 -14.80
C PHE A 44 20.62 18.00 -13.98
N GLU A 45 19.37 17.63 -14.22
CA GLU A 45 18.26 17.96 -13.34
C GLU A 45 17.75 16.65 -12.72
N VAL A 46 17.58 16.63 -11.41
CA VAL A 46 16.92 15.48 -10.77
C VAL A 46 15.46 15.48 -11.21
N ALA A 47 15.05 14.43 -11.92
CA ALA A 47 13.67 14.31 -12.38
C ALA A 47 12.75 14.25 -11.15
N GLY A 48 11.95 15.31 -10.94
CA GLY A 48 11.03 15.39 -9.81
C GLY A 48 11.59 16.03 -8.53
N ALA A 49 12.68 16.80 -8.59
CA ALA A 49 13.17 17.59 -7.44
C ALA A 49 12.05 18.43 -6.78
N GLU A 50 11.23 19.11 -7.59
CA GLU A 50 10.06 19.87 -7.13
C GLU A 50 9.04 19.01 -6.38
N ARG A 51 8.89 17.73 -6.77
CA ARG A 51 8.00 16.78 -6.10
C ARG A 51 8.53 16.39 -4.72
N PHE A 52 9.85 16.21 -4.57
CA PHE A 52 10.46 15.94 -3.27
C PHE A 52 10.37 17.13 -2.31
N GLU A 53 10.60 18.35 -2.82
CA GLU A 53 10.42 19.58 -2.03
C GLU A 53 8.95 19.76 -1.59
N ALA A 54 7.99 19.53 -2.50
CA ALA A 54 6.57 19.61 -2.18
C ALA A 54 6.14 18.57 -1.14
N LEU A 55 6.60 17.32 -1.25
CA LEU A 55 6.31 16.27 -0.27
C LEU A 55 6.94 16.56 1.09
N SER A 56 8.13 17.16 1.11
CA SER A 56 8.79 17.59 2.36
C SER A 56 8.03 18.74 3.01
N ALA A 57 7.49 19.68 2.21
CA ALA A 57 6.66 20.77 2.73
C ALA A 57 5.34 20.24 3.32
N ILE A 58 4.71 19.26 2.67
CA ILE A 58 3.49 18.59 3.18
C ILE A 58 3.76 17.90 4.51
N ASP A 59 4.87 17.18 4.63
CA ASP A 59 5.22 16.45 5.86
C ASP A 59 5.51 17.40 7.03
N ASN A 60 6.27 18.47 6.78
CA ASN A 60 6.49 19.53 7.78
C ASN A 60 5.19 20.24 8.20
N ALA A 61 4.22 20.38 7.29
CA ALA A 61 2.91 20.95 7.62
C ALA A 61 2.08 19.95 8.45
N PHE A 62 2.16 18.66 8.11
CA PHE A 62 1.52 17.60 8.87
C PHE A 62 2.07 17.54 10.31
N ASP A 63 3.39 17.57 10.50
CA ASP A 63 4.00 17.50 11.84
C ASP A 63 3.60 18.67 12.74
N ARG A 64 3.44 19.88 12.17
CA ARG A 64 2.88 21.04 12.89
C ARG A 64 1.43 20.79 13.31
N MET A 65 0.59 20.32 12.39
CA MET A 65 -0.80 19.98 12.68
C MET A 65 -0.90 18.89 13.74
N HIS A 66 -0.12 17.81 13.61
CA HIS A 66 -0.06 16.71 14.57
C HIS A 66 0.32 17.21 15.97
N SER A 67 1.35 18.06 16.07
CA SER A 67 1.78 18.65 17.35
C SER A 67 0.68 19.50 18.01
N LEU A 68 -0.05 20.28 17.22
CA LEU A 68 -1.18 21.07 17.72
C LEU A 68 -2.33 20.18 18.21
N LEU A 69 -2.70 19.15 17.43
CA LEU A 69 -3.74 18.19 17.81
C LEU A 69 -3.37 17.40 19.06
N ALA A 70 -2.10 16.98 19.18
CA ALA A 70 -1.57 16.31 20.36
C ALA A 70 -1.62 17.22 21.59
N GLY A 71 -1.14 18.46 21.47
CA GLY A 71 -1.17 19.45 22.55
C GLY A 71 -2.60 19.82 23.00
N ALA A 72 -3.57 19.75 22.09
CA ALA A 72 -4.99 19.94 22.37
C ALA A 72 -5.68 18.69 22.96
N GLY A 73 -4.98 17.55 23.06
CA GLY A 73 -5.55 16.27 23.52
C GLY A 73 -6.55 15.64 22.53
N ALA A 74 -6.64 16.15 21.30
CA ALA A 74 -7.60 15.68 20.30
C ALA A 74 -7.30 14.24 19.83
N LEU A 75 -6.02 13.86 19.84
CA LEU A 75 -5.55 12.50 19.50
C LEU A 75 -5.94 11.44 20.55
N ASN A 76 -6.57 11.82 21.66
CA ASN A 76 -7.10 10.87 22.64
C ASN A 76 -8.35 10.12 22.13
N THR A 77 -8.91 10.54 20.97
CA THR A 77 -10.01 9.83 20.32
C THR A 77 -9.47 8.85 19.28
N ALA A 78 -9.88 7.59 19.38
CA ALA A 78 -9.40 6.52 18.48
C ALA A 78 -9.65 6.82 17.00
N CYS A 79 -10.79 7.41 16.66
CA CYS A 79 -11.15 7.76 15.29
C CYS A 79 -10.22 8.83 14.69
N LEU A 80 -9.94 9.91 15.44
CA LEU A 80 -9.04 10.96 14.96
C LEU A 80 -7.59 10.46 14.90
N ALA A 81 -7.13 9.71 15.91
CA ALA A 81 -5.80 9.12 15.90
C ALA A 81 -5.60 8.21 14.69
N GLN A 82 -6.57 7.36 14.37
CA GLN A 82 -6.52 6.49 13.19
C GLN A 82 -6.45 7.27 11.89
N ALA A 83 -7.27 8.33 11.73
CA ALA A 83 -7.24 9.16 10.53
C ALA A 83 -5.89 9.88 10.35
N ILE A 84 -5.32 10.39 11.45
CA ILE A 84 -4.05 11.12 11.44
C ILE A 84 -2.87 10.19 11.12
N TYR A 85 -2.75 9.04 11.78
CA TYR A 85 -1.69 8.09 11.45
C TYR A 85 -1.88 7.44 10.07
N GLY A 86 -3.14 7.28 9.63
CA GLY A 86 -3.44 6.87 8.25
C GLY A 86 -2.90 7.88 7.23
N LEU A 87 -3.09 9.18 7.47
CA LEU A 87 -2.53 10.23 6.61
C LEU A 87 -0.99 10.23 6.64
N LYS A 88 -0.35 10.04 7.81
CA LYS A 88 1.11 9.93 7.90
C LYS A 88 1.64 8.74 7.09
N LEU A 89 0.94 7.61 7.11
CA LEU A 89 1.30 6.45 6.30
C LEU A 89 1.25 6.79 4.80
N GLU A 90 0.20 7.45 4.32
CA GLU A 90 0.13 7.86 2.89
C GLU A 90 1.26 8.81 2.50
N ILE A 91 1.60 9.77 3.36
CA ILE A 91 2.71 10.70 3.13
C ILE A 91 4.05 9.93 3.05
N ALA A 92 4.29 9.03 3.99
CA ALA A 92 5.51 8.21 4.04
C ALA A 92 5.66 7.32 2.80
N ILE A 93 4.56 6.67 2.36
CA ILE A 93 4.52 5.88 1.12
C ILE A 93 4.84 6.77 -0.09
N ALA A 94 4.24 7.97 -0.17
CA ALA A 94 4.48 8.90 -1.27
C ALA A 94 5.93 9.40 -1.33
N GLN A 95 6.57 9.56 -0.18
CA GLN A 95 7.98 9.92 -0.03
C GLN A 95 8.94 8.75 -0.29
N ARG A 96 8.44 7.50 -0.26
CA ARG A 96 9.25 6.27 -0.32
C ARG A 96 10.25 6.16 0.85
N ASP A 97 9.86 6.67 2.01
CA ASP A 97 10.65 6.59 3.23
C ASP A 97 10.23 5.35 4.04
N ALA A 98 11.06 4.31 3.99
CA ALA A 98 10.77 3.03 4.64
C ALA A 98 10.71 3.13 6.18
N ASP A 99 11.50 4.02 6.77
CA ASP A 99 11.55 4.19 8.23
C ASP A 99 10.28 4.90 8.71
N LEU A 100 9.84 5.93 7.98
CA LEU A 100 8.57 6.60 8.26
C LEU A 100 7.37 5.69 8.03
N VAL A 101 7.40 4.84 7.00
CA VAL A 101 6.36 3.83 6.78
C VAL A 101 6.29 2.89 7.99
N ALA A 102 7.42 2.31 8.41
CA ALA A 102 7.44 1.38 9.54
C ALA A 102 6.95 2.03 10.85
N ALA A 103 7.31 3.29 11.10
CA ALA A 103 6.83 4.03 12.28
C ALA A 103 5.31 4.29 12.23
N ALA A 104 4.78 4.66 11.06
CA ALA A 104 3.34 4.87 10.87
C ALA A 104 2.54 3.57 10.97
N GLU A 105 3.06 2.46 10.41
CA GLU A 105 2.47 1.13 10.55
C GLU A 105 2.41 0.70 12.03
N SER A 106 3.50 0.87 12.79
CA SER A 106 3.55 0.57 14.23
C SER A 106 2.51 1.38 15.00
N SER A 107 2.43 2.69 14.75
CA SER A 107 1.46 3.57 15.41
C SER A 107 0.01 3.14 15.13
N LEU A 108 -0.30 2.78 13.87
CA LEU A 108 -1.63 2.28 13.49
C LEU A 108 -1.98 0.93 14.10
N GLN A 109 -0.98 0.07 14.32
CA GLN A 109 -1.13 -1.22 14.97
C GLN A 109 -1.34 -1.07 16.47
N GLU A 110 -0.60 -0.17 17.13
CA GLU A 110 -0.74 0.13 18.56
C GLU A 110 -2.14 0.63 18.93
N LEU A 111 -2.78 1.38 18.03
CA LEU A 111 -4.18 1.83 18.18
C LEU A 111 -5.21 0.68 18.20
N LYS A 112 -4.83 -0.54 17.78
CA LYS A 112 -5.74 -1.68 17.65
C LYS A 112 -5.29 -2.80 18.60
N PRO A 113 -5.94 -2.95 19.77
CA PRO A 113 -5.59 -4.01 20.72
C PRO A 113 -5.55 -5.41 20.10
N ALA A 114 -6.49 -5.71 19.19
CA ALA A 114 -6.57 -6.99 18.49
C ALA A 114 -5.34 -7.32 17.62
N LEU A 115 -4.54 -6.33 17.25
CA LEU A 115 -3.36 -6.51 16.41
C LEU A 115 -2.05 -6.49 17.19
N GLN A 116 -2.06 -6.17 18.49
CA GLN A 116 -0.83 -6.00 19.26
C GLN A 116 -0.04 -7.31 19.35
N GLY A 117 1.26 -7.24 19.07
CA GLY A 117 2.17 -8.38 19.12
C GLY A 117 2.15 -9.30 17.89
N LEU A 118 1.28 -9.04 16.90
CA LEU A 118 1.27 -9.79 15.65
C LEU A 118 2.31 -9.25 14.66
N ASP A 119 3.06 -10.14 14.02
CA ASP A 119 3.93 -9.77 12.90
C ASP A 119 3.16 -9.83 11.58
N LEU A 120 2.67 -8.68 11.14
CA LEU A 120 1.86 -8.54 9.92
C LEU A 120 2.64 -8.82 8.63
N ARG A 121 3.96 -9.03 8.71
CA ARG A 121 4.83 -9.40 7.58
C ARG A 121 4.95 -10.91 7.39
N THR A 122 4.31 -11.69 8.27
CA THR A 122 4.28 -13.15 8.17
C THR A 122 2.88 -13.61 7.78
N TYR A 123 2.80 -14.71 7.02
CA TYR A 123 1.52 -15.36 6.69
C TYR A 123 0.66 -15.57 7.94
N SER A 124 1.23 -16.14 9.00
CA SER A 124 0.50 -16.45 10.23
C SER A 124 0.03 -15.20 10.96
N GLY A 125 0.88 -14.17 11.06
CA GLY A 125 0.52 -12.93 11.73
C GLY A 125 -0.52 -12.13 10.94
N TRP A 126 -0.45 -12.15 9.60
CA TRP A 126 -1.45 -11.52 8.75
C TRP A 126 -2.82 -12.22 8.86
N CYS A 127 -2.87 -13.55 8.75
CA CYS A 127 -4.12 -14.30 8.89
C CYS A 127 -4.71 -14.17 10.30
N ALA A 128 -3.86 -14.23 11.34
CA ALA A 128 -4.30 -14.01 12.72
C ALA A 128 -4.88 -12.60 12.92
N ALA A 129 -4.27 -11.58 12.32
CA ALA A 129 -4.76 -10.21 12.36
C ALA A 129 -6.11 -10.06 11.65
N ALA A 130 -6.26 -10.62 10.44
CA ALA A 130 -7.53 -10.60 9.71
C ALA A 130 -8.64 -11.29 10.50
N ALA A 131 -8.38 -12.48 11.07
CA ALA A 131 -9.32 -13.19 11.92
C ALA A 131 -9.68 -12.39 13.19
N ALA A 132 -8.68 -11.81 13.87
CA ALA A 132 -8.90 -10.99 15.07
C ALA A 132 -9.74 -9.73 14.79
N LEU A 133 -9.61 -9.15 13.58
CA LEU A 133 -10.46 -8.04 13.15
C LEU A 133 -11.92 -8.46 12.88
N LEU A 134 -12.17 -9.74 12.61
CA LEU A 134 -13.50 -10.27 12.26
C LEU A 134 -14.20 -11.00 13.42
N VAL A 135 -13.46 -11.50 14.42
CA VAL A 135 -13.98 -12.43 15.45
C VAL A 135 -15.19 -11.91 16.23
N ASP A 136 -15.21 -10.62 16.57
CA ASP A 136 -16.30 -9.99 17.34
C ASP A 136 -17.35 -9.33 16.44
N LYS A 137 -17.29 -9.53 15.12
CA LYS A 137 -18.20 -8.91 14.16
C LYS A 137 -19.42 -9.81 13.88
N PRO A 138 -20.58 -9.21 13.55
CA PRO A 138 -21.75 -9.99 13.14
C PRO A 138 -21.46 -10.89 11.94
N THR A 139 -22.09 -12.06 11.89
CA THR A 139 -22.08 -12.95 10.73
C THR A 139 -22.45 -12.19 9.46
N GLY A 140 -21.75 -12.47 8.36
CA GLY A 140 -21.89 -11.74 7.09
C GLY A 140 -21.03 -10.47 7.01
N THR A 141 -20.35 -10.06 8.09
CA THR A 141 -19.37 -8.97 7.97
C THR A 141 -18.10 -9.47 7.28
N ALA A 142 -17.67 -8.75 6.26
CA ALA A 142 -16.45 -9.02 5.52
C ALA A 142 -15.44 -7.88 5.67
N LEU A 143 -14.16 -8.23 5.76
CA LEU A 143 -13.05 -7.31 5.55
C LEU A 143 -12.82 -7.17 4.04
N ILE A 144 -12.77 -5.94 3.55
CA ILE A 144 -12.51 -5.65 2.14
C ILE A 144 -11.02 -5.85 1.86
N ASP A 145 -10.71 -6.80 0.97
CA ASP A 145 -9.37 -7.02 0.45
C ASP A 145 -9.28 -6.45 -0.98
N ALA A 146 -9.24 -5.12 -1.04
CA ALA A 146 -9.29 -4.37 -2.30
C ALA A 146 -8.21 -4.79 -3.33
N PRO A 147 -6.95 -5.08 -2.94
CA PRO A 147 -5.95 -5.53 -3.92
C PRO A 147 -6.30 -6.86 -4.60
N PHE A 148 -6.92 -7.82 -3.89
CA PHE A 148 -7.43 -9.06 -4.50
C PHE A 148 -8.78 -8.88 -5.22
N HIS A 149 -9.38 -7.68 -5.20
CA HIS A 149 -10.78 -7.48 -5.55
C HIS A 149 -11.66 -8.52 -4.84
N GLY A 150 -11.43 -8.67 -3.52
CA GLY A 150 -12.01 -9.73 -2.73
C GLY A 150 -12.48 -9.28 -1.35
N TYR A 151 -13.00 -10.26 -0.63
CA TYR A 151 -13.48 -10.20 0.74
C TYR A 151 -12.77 -11.27 1.55
N LEU A 152 -12.54 -10.96 2.82
CA LEU A 152 -12.17 -11.93 3.83
C LEU A 152 -13.32 -12.04 4.82
N ILE A 153 -13.74 -13.27 5.09
CA ILE A 153 -14.83 -13.59 6.02
C ILE A 153 -14.34 -14.61 7.03
N LEU A 154 -14.93 -14.57 8.23
CA LEU A 154 -14.67 -15.53 9.29
C LEU A 154 -15.94 -16.35 9.52
N VAL A 155 -15.86 -17.66 9.29
CA VAL A 155 -16.98 -18.59 9.48
C VAL A 155 -16.48 -19.70 10.40
N ASP A 156 -17.16 -19.91 11.53
CA ASP A 156 -16.81 -20.91 12.54
C ASP A 156 -15.32 -20.89 12.98
N GLY A 157 -14.72 -19.68 13.01
CA GLY A 157 -13.32 -19.47 13.40
C GLY A 157 -12.29 -19.72 12.28
N VAL A 158 -12.74 -20.06 11.07
CA VAL A 158 -11.90 -20.27 9.89
C VAL A 158 -11.99 -19.05 8.98
N LEU A 159 -10.82 -18.57 8.52
CA LEU A 159 -10.71 -17.43 7.63
C LEU A 159 -10.82 -17.90 6.18
N HIS A 160 -11.75 -17.31 5.43
CA HIS A 160 -11.95 -17.60 4.01
C HIS A 160 -11.76 -16.35 3.16
N GLY A 161 -11.17 -16.55 1.98
CA GLY A 161 -11.16 -15.58 0.89
C GLY A 161 -12.35 -15.80 -0.04
N LEU A 162 -12.97 -14.72 -0.49
CA LEU A 162 -14.12 -14.72 -1.39
C LEU A 162 -13.94 -13.60 -2.41
N ALA A 163 -14.03 -13.92 -3.71
CA ALA A 163 -13.91 -12.90 -4.75
C ALA A 163 -15.11 -11.94 -4.74
N MET A 164 -14.87 -10.66 -5.04
CA MET A 164 -15.96 -9.73 -5.34
C MET A 164 -16.63 -10.14 -6.65
N ARG A 165 -17.95 -9.98 -6.71
CA ARG A 165 -18.69 -10.18 -7.95
C ARG A 165 -18.50 -8.98 -8.86
N GLU A 166 -18.34 -9.22 -10.15
CA GLU A 166 -18.16 -8.14 -11.16
C GLU A 166 -19.35 -7.17 -11.22
N ASP A 167 -20.56 -7.67 -10.92
CA ASP A 167 -21.80 -6.90 -10.86
C ASP A 167 -21.94 -6.05 -9.58
N GLY A 168 -21.00 -6.19 -8.64
CA GLY A 168 -21.02 -5.53 -7.34
C GLY A 168 -22.09 -6.06 -6.39
N ASP A 169 -22.75 -7.18 -6.70
CA ASP A 169 -23.71 -7.79 -5.79
C ASP A 169 -22.99 -8.32 -4.54
N VAL A 170 -23.62 -8.11 -3.39
CA VAL A 170 -23.13 -8.52 -2.08
C VAL A 170 -23.89 -9.74 -1.54
N ARG A 171 -24.75 -10.33 -2.37
CA ARG A 171 -25.48 -11.58 -2.10
C ARG A 171 -24.72 -12.79 -2.63
N PHE A 172 -24.54 -13.77 -1.76
CA PHE A 172 -23.82 -14.99 -2.05
C PHE A 172 -24.65 -16.21 -1.61
N PRO A 173 -24.85 -17.20 -2.48
CA PRO A 173 -25.37 -18.50 -2.06
C PRO A 173 -24.46 -19.11 -0.99
N SER A 174 -25.05 -19.63 0.09
CA SER A 174 -24.31 -20.21 1.20
C SER A 174 -24.83 -21.59 1.59
N ALA A 175 -23.94 -22.39 2.17
CA ALA A 175 -24.29 -23.57 2.94
C ALA A 175 -23.65 -23.46 4.32
N LYS A 176 -24.45 -23.62 5.38
CA LYS A 176 -24.06 -23.42 6.78
C LYS A 176 -23.40 -22.05 7.01
N HIS A 177 -23.98 -21.00 6.41
CA HIS A 177 -23.44 -19.63 6.48
C HIS A 177 -22.06 -19.41 5.86
N CYS A 178 -21.49 -20.40 5.16
CA CYS A 178 -20.29 -20.24 4.35
C CYS A 178 -20.69 -20.09 2.88
N PRO A 179 -20.27 -19.00 2.19
CA PRO A 179 -20.48 -18.87 0.76
C PRO A 179 -19.85 -20.02 -0.03
N LEU A 180 -20.57 -20.53 -1.03
CA LEU A 180 -20.13 -21.73 -1.77
C LEU A 180 -18.80 -21.54 -2.51
N ASP A 181 -18.51 -20.32 -2.94
CA ASP A 181 -17.28 -19.98 -3.67
C ASP A 181 -16.15 -19.47 -2.76
N ALA A 182 -16.37 -19.47 -1.44
CA ALA A 182 -15.34 -19.08 -0.49
C ALA A 182 -14.32 -20.21 -0.30
N ASN A 183 -13.03 -19.86 -0.34
CA ASN A 183 -11.94 -20.80 -0.12
C ASN A 183 -11.23 -20.46 1.18
N GLU A 184 -10.87 -21.48 1.96
CA GLU A 184 -10.00 -21.26 3.12
C GLU A 184 -8.71 -20.57 2.68
N VAL A 185 -8.30 -19.56 3.46
CA VAL A 185 -7.03 -18.88 3.19
C VAL A 185 -5.90 -19.84 3.50
N ASP A 186 -5.07 -20.12 2.50
CA ASP A 186 -3.94 -21.03 2.62
C ASP A 186 -2.63 -20.37 2.16
N ARG A 187 -1.50 -21.01 2.47
CA ARG A 187 -0.16 -20.44 2.23
C ARG A 187 0.27 -20.46 0.75
N SER A 188 -0.46 -21.14 -0.12
CA SER A 188 -0.08 -21.44 -1.51
C SER A 188 0.34 -20.23 -2.33
N ILE A 189 -0.23 -19.05 -2.05
CA ILE A 189 0.02 -17.80 -2.77
C ILE A 189 0.62 -16.71 -1.88
N TRP A 190 1.24 -17.08 -0.75
CA TRP A 190 1.99 -16.14 0.09
C TRP A 190 3.48 -16.14 -0.31
N ASP A 191 4.02 -14.96 -0.61
CA ASP A 191 5.43 -14.74 -0.88
C ASP A 191 6.14 -14.29 0.41
N ASP A 192 6.99 -15.15 0.98
CA ASP A 192 7.77 -14.84 2.19
C ASP A 192 8.87 -13.80 1.96
N ALA A 193 9.39 -13.68 0.73
CA ALA A 193 10.42 -12.71 0.39
C ALA A 193 9.83 -11.30 0.23
N LEU A 194 8.66 -11.19 -0.41
CA LEU A 194 7.91 -9.95 -0.51
C LEU A 194 7.06 -9.65 0.73
N GLN A 195 6.83 -10.64 1.58
CA GLN A 195 6.05 -10.53 2.82
C GLN A 195 4.59 -10.15 2.57
N CYS A 196 4.00 -10.71 1.51
CA CYS A 196 2.63 -10.45 1.10
C CYS A 196 2.05 -11.57 0.25
N TRP A 197 0.76 -11.48 -0.04
CA TRP A 197 0.13 -12.30 -1.06
C TRP A 197 0.68 -11.96 -2.46
N GLU A 198 0.73 -12.94 -3.36
CA GLU A 198 1.27 -12.77 -4.72
C GLU A 198 0.57 -11.68 -5.55
N ALA A 199 -0.73 -11.43 -5.30
CA ALA A 199 -1.48 -10.37 -5.98
C ALA A 199 -1.32 -8.98 -5.34
N HIS A 200 -0.56 -8.88 -4.25
CA HIS A 200 -0.47 -7.65 -3.45
C HIS A 200 0.87 -6.95 -3.62
N ASP A 201 0.83 -5.63 -3.50
CA ASP A 201 2.00 -4.88 -3.06
C ASP A 201 2.16 -5.06 -1.53
N PRO A 202 3.38 -5.21 -0.99
CA PRO A 202 3.60 -5.45 0.44
C PRO A 202 2.98 -4.38 1.35
N LEU A 203 2.96 -3.12 0.93
CA LEU A 203 2.36 -2.03 1.70
C LEU A 203 0.83 -2.13 1.67
N LEU A 204 0.25 -2.42 0.51
CA LEU A 204 -1.20 -2.61 0.38
C LEU A 204 -1.69 -3.80 1.20
N CYS A 205 -0.91 -4.88 1.25
CA CYS A 205 -1.17 -6.07 2.07
C CYS A 205 -1.34 -5.72 3.56
N ARG A 206 -0.40 -4.96 4.12
CA ARG A 206 -0.49 -4.56 5.55
C ARG A 206 -1.53 -3.47 5.76
N LYS A 207 -1.68 -2.54 4.82
CA LYS A 207 -2.66 -1.45 4.90
C LYS A 207 -4.09 -1.97 5.02
N ALA A 208 -4.44 -3.09 4.37
CA ALA A 208 -5.74 -3.73 4.51
C ALA A 208 -6.10 -4.07 5.99
N LEU A 209 -5.10 -4.39 6.82
CA LEU A 209 -5.28 -4.68 8.24
C LEU A 209 -5.15 -3.45 9.14
N LEU A 210 -4.29 -2.50 8.75
CA LEU A 210 -4.01 -1.28 9.53
C LEU A 210 -5.07 -0.20 9.35
N LEU A 211 -5.72 -0.15 8.20
CA LEU A 211 -6.83 0.74 7.87
C LEU A 211 -7.99 -0.08 7.28
N PRO A 212 -8.58 -0.99 8.09
CA PRO A 212 -9.52 -1.96 7.57
C PRO A 212 -10.84 -1.29 7.17
N ALA A 213 -11.33 -1.67 6.00
CA ALA A 213 -12.66 -1.33 5.54
C ALA A 213 -13.54 -2.57 5.62
N PHE A 214 -14.75 -2.43 6.17
CA PHE A 214 -15.68 -3.54 6.33
C PHE A 214 -16.94 -3.31 5.52
N THR A 215 -17.55 -4.40 5.05
CA THR A 215 -18.86 -4.39 4.41
C THR A 215 -19.74 -5.51 4.96
N SER A 216 -21.03 -5.46 4.68
CA SER A 216 -21.99 -6.50 5.04
C SER A 216 -22.37 -7.28 3.78
N LEU A 217 -22.14 -8.58 3.80
CA LEU A 217 -22.56 -9.54 2.79
C LEU A 217 -23.86 -10.20 3.23
N THR A 218 -24.70 -10.54 2.26
CA THR A 218 -25.93 -11.30 2.50
C THR A 218 -25.71 -12.74 2.05
N PHE A 219 -25.96 -13.68 2.94
CA PHE A 219 -25.82 -15.10 2.66
C PHE A 219 -27.19 -15.73 2.42
N GLU A 220 -27.40 -16.23 1.21
CA GLU A 220 -28.64 -16.86 0.76
C GLU A 220 -28.50 -18.37 0.92
N GLU A 221 -29.03 -18.89 2.02
CA GLU A 221 -28.91 -20.31 2.34
C GLU A 221 -29.62 -21.16 1.28
N ILE A 222 -28.86 -22.01 0.59
CA ILE A 222 -29.46 -22.98 -0.31
C ILE A 222 -30.15 -24.07 0.53
N ALA A 223 -31.42 -24.32 0.24
CA ALA A 223 -32.14 -25.41 0.89
C ALA A 223 -31.40 -26.73 0.57
N GLY A 224 -30.94 -27.43 1.60
CA GLY A 224 -30.34 -28.74 1.43
C GLY A 224 -31.39 -29.74 0.93
N ASP A 225 -31.07 -30.46 -0.15
CA ASP A 225 -31.76 -31.70 -0.52
C ASP A 225 -31.48 -32.82 0.51
#